data_AF-A0A380FGA2-F1
#
_entry.id   AF-A0A380FGA2-F1
#
_cell.length_a   1.000
_cell.length_b   1.000
_cell.length_c   1.000
_cell.angle_alpha   90.00
_cell.angle_beta   90.00
_cell.angle_gamma   90.00
#
_symmetry.space_group_name_H-M   'P 1'
#
loop_
_entity.id
_entity.type
_entity.pdbx_description
1 polymer ?
#
loop_
_entity_poly.entity_id
_entity_poly.type
_entity_poly.pdbx_seq_one_letter_code
_entity_poly.pdbx_strand_id
1 'polypeptide(L)'
;MKKELTARGVQFFENTHLTENDVKVMDNHIDITINDKTYTYDKLLVSIGRKPNTDDIGLNNTKIKLSESNHILVNDFQQTEDSHIYAAGDCIGKLQLAHVWVQRRYNSY
;
A
#
# COMPACT_ATOMS: atom_id res chain seq x y z
N MET A 1 -5.87 -17.82 13.63
CA MET A 1 -5.05 -17.42 12.46
C MET A 1 -3.62 -17.95 12.50
N LYS A 2 -2.66 -17.38 13.27
CA LYS A 2 -1.24 -17.79 13.21
C LYS A 2 -1.02 -19.28 13.51
N LYS A 3 -1.56 -19.76 14.64
CA LYS A 3 -1.47 -21.18 15.05
C LYS A 3 -2.04 -22.14 13.99
N GLU A 4 -3.12 -21.74 13.30
CA GLU A 4 -3.77 -22.55 12.27
C GLU A 4 -2.95 -22.55 10.97
N LEU A 5 -2.34 -21.42 10.59
CA LEU A 5 -1.48 -21.33 9.41
C LEU A 5 -0.16 -22.07 9.62
N THR A 6 0.42 -22.00 10.82
CA THR A 6 1.59 -22.81 11.17
C THR A 6 1.28 -24.30 11.14
N ALA A 7 0.09 -24.71 11.62
CA ALA A 7 -0.35 -26.11 11.50
C ALA A 7 -0.53 -26.57 10.05
N ARG A 8 -0.76 -25.64 9.11
CA ARG A 8 -0.81 -25.89 7.66
C ARG A 8 0.56 -25.80 6.98
N GLY A 9 1.65 -25.63 7.73
CA GLY A 9 3.02 -25.61 7.22
C GLY A 9 3.57 -24.22 6.89
N VAL A 10 2.86 -23.14 7.22
CA VAL A 10 3.36 -21.78 7.01
C VAL A 10 4.40 -21.43 8.07
N GLN A 11 5.62 -21.11 7.64
CA GLN A 11 6.69 -20.63 8.50
C GLN A 11 6.58 -19.11 8.67
N PHE A 12 6.76 -18.63 9.91
CA PHE A 12 6.69 -17.21 10.25
C PHE A 12 8.05 -16.75 10.76
N PHE A 13 8.58 -15.69 10.16
CA PHE A 13 9.76 -14.97 10.62
C PHE A 13 9.30 -13.62 11.16
N GLU A 14 9.34 -13.43 12.48
CA GLU A 14 8.94 -12.19 13.15
C GLU A 14 10.16 -11.37 13.56
N ASN A 15 9.97 -10.07 13.83
CA ASN A 15 11.04 -9.14 14.19
C ASN A 15 12.20 -9.11 13.17
N THR A 16 11.89 -9.42 11.91
CA THR A 16 12.87 -9.45 10.82
C THR A 16 12.68 -8.20 9.98
N HIS A 17 13.76 -7.44 9.82
CA HIS A 17 13.80 -6.32 8.89
C HIS A 17 14.66 -6.71 7.70
N LEU A 18 14.05 -6.83 6.52
CA LEU A 18 14.76 -7.13 5.28
C LEU A 18 15.07 -5.83 4.55
N THR A 19 16.31 -5.72 4.08
CA THR A 19 16.76 -4.65 3.18
C THR A 19 17.02 -5.22 1.79
N GLU A 20 17.20 -4.35 0.79
CA GLU A 20 17.50 -4.77 -0.59
C GLU A 20 18.76 -5.65 -0.68
N ASN A 21 19.73 -5.44 0.22
CA ASN A 21 20.96 -6.23 0.27
C ASN A 21 20.73 -7.68 0.73
N ASP A 22 19.64 -7.94 1.44
CA ASP A 22 19.31 -9.25 1.98
C ASP A 22 18.60 -10.14 0.95
N VAL A 23 18.20 -9.57 -0.19
CA VAL A 23 17.45 -10.27 -1.26
C VAL A 23 18.29 -10.29 -2.53
N LYS A 24 18.64 -11.50 -2.98
CA LYS A 24 19.32 -11.72 -4.25
C LYS A 24 18.38 -12.44 -5.21
N VAL A 25 17.99 -11.73 -6.27
CA VAL A 25 17.17 -12.30 -7.34
C VAL A 25 18.09 -12.85 -8.41
N MET A 26 18.01 -14.16 -8.65
CA MET A 26 18.69 -14.87 -9.73
C MET A 26 17.66 -15.34 -10.77
N ASP A 27 18.11 -15.75 -11.96
CA ASP A 27 17.21 -16.07 -13.07
C ASP A 27 16.19 -17.19 -12.76
N ASN A 28 16.54 -18.11 -11.85
CA ASN A 28 15.73 -19.30 -11.54
C ASN A 28 15.24 -19.37 -10.09
N HIS A 29 15.76 -18.53 -9.19
CA HIS A 29 15.42 -18.57 -7.76
C HIS A 29 15.77 -17.25 -7.07
N ILE A 30 15.28 -17.09 -5.85
CA ILE A 30 15.48 -15.92 -5.01
C ILE A 30 16.08 -16.38 -3.70
N ASP A 31 17.25 -15.85 -3.37
CA ASP A 31 17.90 -16.07 -2.08
C ASP A 31 17.60 -14.92 -1.15
N ILE A 32 17.07 -15.24 0.03
CA ILE A 32 16.74 -14.27 1.07
C ILE A 32 17.55 -14.60 2.31
N THR A 33 18.29 -13.62 2.83
CA THR A 33 19.08 -13.76 4.05
C THR A 33 18.31 -13.20 5.23
N ILE A 34 17.99 -14.05 6.20
CA ILE A 34 17.28 -13.69 7.43
C ILE A 34 18.15 -14.15 8.61
N ASN A 35 18.57 -13.21 9.46
CA ASN A 35 19.38 -13.50 10.66
C ASN A 35 20.62 -14.36 10.34
N ASP A 36 21.41 -13.94 9.34
CA ASP A 36 22.62 -14.63 8.84
C ASP A 36 22.40 -16.04 8.27
N LYS A 37 21.15 -16.42 7.98
CA LYS A 37 20.79 -17.65 7.29
C LYS A 37 20.16 -17.34 5.94
N THR A 38 20.67 -17.98 4.89
CA THR A 38 20.12 -17.85 3.54
C THR A 38 19.06 -18.92 3.29
N TYR A 39 17.93 -18.51 2.73
CA TYR A 39 16.82 -19.35 2.32
C TYR A 39 16.54 -19.12 0.84
N THR A 40 16.42 -20.21 0.09
CA THR A 40 16.15 -20.18 -1.36
C THR A 40 14.67 -20.44 -1.63
N TYR A 41 14.05 -19.60 -2.46
CA TYR A 41 12.65 -19.69 -2.85
C TYR A 41 12.48 -19.47 -4.37
N ASP A 42 11.41 -20.01 -4.95
CA ASP A 42 11.11 -19.80 -6.37
C ASP A 42 10.50 -18.41 -6.64
N LYS A 43 9.77 -17.86 -5.67
CA LYS A 43 9.02 -16.61 -5.80
C LYS A 43 9.00 -15.84 -4.48
N LEU A 44 9.00 -14.51 -4.60
CA LEU A 44 8.90 -13.57 -3.50
C LEU A 44 7.69 -12.64 -3.72
N LEU A 45 6.86 -12.50 -2.70
CA LEU A 45 5.74 -11.55 -2.67
C LEU A 45 6.01 -10.49 -1.61
N VAL A 46 6.12 -9.23 -2.03
CA VAL A 46 6.31 -8.08 -1.13
C VAL A 46 4.97 -7.39 -0.90
N SER A 47 4.47 -7.42 0.34
CA SER A 47 3.16 -6.87 0.72
C SER A 47 3.24 -5.97 1.96
N ILE A 48 4.23 -5.05 1.98
CA ILE A 48 4.53 -4.18 3.13
C ILE A 48 3.67 -2.91 3.20
N GLY A 49 2.97 -2.54 2.12
CA GLY A 49 2.14 -1.33 2.09
C GLY A 49 1.67 -0.97 0.69
N ARG A 50 0.85 0.08 0.60
CA ARG A 50 0.35 0.67 -0.64
C ARG A 50 0.69 2.16 -0.64
N LYS A 51 1.19 2.69 -1.77
CA LYS A 51 1.39 4.12 -1.97
C LYS A 51 0.27 4.66 -2.87
N PRO A 52 -0.33 5.82 -2.58
CA PRO A 52 -1.30 6.44 -3.48
C PRO A 52 -0.64 6.82 -4.81
N ASN A 53 -1.36 6.61 -5.92
CA ASN A 53 -0.87 6.95 -7.26
C ASN A 53 -1.15 8.43 -7.59
N THR A 54 -0.40 9.32 -6.97
CA THR A 54 -0.55 10.78 -7.08
C THR A 54 0.65 11.46 -7.71
N ASP A 55 1.68 10.70 -8.03
CA ASP A 55 2.90 11.19 -8.66
C ASP A 55 2.71 11.29 -10.18
N ASP A 56 3.31 12.31 -10.81
CA ASP A 56 3.38 12.48 -12.28
C ASP A 56 2.05 12.54 -13.05
N ILE A 57 0.94 12.87 -12.37
CA ILE A 57 -0.37 13.09 -13.02
C ILE A 57 -0.68 14.57 -13.27
N GLY A 58 0.34 15.43 -13.23
CA GLY A 58 0.19 16.87 -13.50
C GLY A 58 -0.39 17.71 -12.34
N LEU A 59 -0.47 17.15 -11.12
CA LEU A 59 -0.97 17.89 -9.94
C LEU A 59 -0.17 19.17 -9.65
N ASN A 60 1.11 19.22 -10.05
CA ASN A 60 1.99 20.37 -9.87
C ASN A 60 1.48 21.65 -10.57
N ASN A 61 0.60 21.51 -11.56
CA ASN A 61 -0.01 22.64 -12.29
C ASN A 61 -1.38 23.04 -11.70
N THR A 62 -1.79 22.44 -10.58
CA THR A 62 -3.11 22.64 -9.96
C THR A 62 -2.95 23.22 -8.55
N LYS A 63 -4.06 23.62 -7.94
CA LYS A 63 -4.08 24.04 -6.52
C LYS A 63 -4.20 22.87 -5.55
N ILE A 64 -4.19 21.63 -6.05
CA ILE A 64 -4.40 20.42 -5.25
C ILE A 64 -3.31 20.28 -4.19
N LYS A 65 -3.72 20.04 -2.95
CA LYS A 65 -2.82 19.79 -1.83
C LYS A 65 -2.73 18.30 -1.55
N LEU A 66 -1.52 17.84 -1.23
CA LEU A 66 -1.23 16.47 -0.81
C LEU A 66 -0.91 16.43 0.69
N SER A 67 -1.19 15.31 1.34
CA SER A 67 -0.70 15.01 2.69
C SER A 67 0.79 14.63 2.66
N GLU A 68 1.42 14.52 3.83
CA GLU A 68 2.80 14.01 3.97
C GLU A 68 2.97 12.57 3.45
N SER A 69 1.87 11.80 3.38
CA SER A 69 1.84 10.45 2.81
C SER A 69 1.42 10.41 1.34
N ASN A 70 1.47 11.55 0.65
CA ASN A 70 1.08 11.76 -0.76
C ASN A 70 -0.38 11.47 -1.08
N HIS A 71 -1.30 11.56 -0.11
CA HIS A 71 -2.73 11.43 -0.41
C HIS A 71 -3.34 12.79 -0.78
N ILE A 72 -4.28 12.82 -1.72
CA ILE A 72 -4.99 14.04 -2.10
C ILE A 72 -5.92 14.47 -0.96
N LEU A 73 -5.76 15.72 -0.52
CA LEU A 73 -6.61 16.31 0.50
C LEU A 73 -7.95 16.69 -0.10
N VAL A 74 -9.04 16.22 0.52
CA VAL A 74 -10.42 16.52 0.11
C VAL A 74 -11.32 16.82 1.29
N ASN A 75 -12.35 17.64 1.06
CA ASN A 75 -13.43 17.87 2.02
C ASN A 75 -14.40 16.67 2.12
N ASP A 76 -15.50 16.82 2.84
CA ASP A 76 -16.50 15.75 3.03
C ASP A 76 -17.26 15.41 1.74
N PHE A 77 -17.30 16.34 0.79
CA PHE A 77 -17.88 16.16 -0.54
C PHE A 77 -16.87 15.66 -1.58
N GLN A 78 -15.69 15.18 -1.15
CA GLN A 78 -14.62 14.66 -2.02
C GLN A 78 -14.02 15.72 -2.96
N GLN A 79 -14.26 17.01 -2.69
CA GLN A 79 -13.72 18.11 -3.47
C GLN A 79 -12.31 18.45 -2.98
N THR A 80 -11.39 18.67 -3.92
CA THR A 80 -10.03 19.14 -3.63
C THR A 80 -10.02 20.64 -3.36
N GLU A 81 -8.84 21.20 -3.07
CA GLU A 81 -8.66 22.66 -2.98
C GLU A 81 -8.92 23.37 -4.31
N ASP A 82 -8.76 22.67 -5.44
CA ASP A 82 -9.23 23.16 -6.73
C ASP A 82 -10.72 22.82 -6.88
N SER A 83 -11.56 23.86 -6.94
CA SER A 83 -13.02 23.71 -6.91
C SER A 83 -13.59 22.89 -8.06
N HIS A 84 -12.85 22.74 -9.16
CA HIS A 84 -13.29 21.97 -10.32
C HIS A 84 -12.75 20.53 -10.33
N ILE A 85 -11.93 20.15 -9.33
CA ILE A 85 -11.29 18.84 -9.25
C ILE A 85 -11.71 18.11 -7.97
N TYR A 86 -12.07 16.84 -8.13
CA TYR A 86 -12.55 15.96 -7.07
C TYR A 86 -11.69 14.70 -7.03
N ALA A 87 -11.50 14.12 -5.84
CA ALA A 87 -10.73 12.89 -5.66
C ALA A 87 -11.43 11.95 -4.69
N ALA A 88 -11.42 10.65 -5.01
CA ALA A 88 -12.07 9.60 -4.24
C ALA A 88 -11.31 8.28 -4.39
N GLY A 89 -11.52 7.36 -3.46
CA GLY A 89 -10.83 6.07 -3.42
C GLY A 89 -9.50 6.13 -2.66
N ASP A 90 -8.64 5.17 -2.93
CA ASP A 90 -7.38 4.98 -2.20
C ASP A 90 -6.44 6.19 -2.28
N CYS A 91 -6.59 7.08 -3.26
CA CYS A 91 -5.77 8.28 -3.42
C CYS A 91 -6.01 9.36 -2.35
N ILE A 92 -7.13 9.33 -1.61
CA ILE A 92 -7.43 10.34 -0.55
C ILE A 92 -7.14 9.85 0.87
N GLY A 93 -6.59 8.64 1.03
CA GLY A 93 -6.11 8.11 2.32
C GLY A 93 -7.19 7.80 3.37
N LYS A 94 -8.47 8.08 3.08
CA LYS A 94 -9.61 7.63 3.89
C LYS A 94 -9.78 6.11 3.71
N LEU A 95 -10.34 5.43 4.73
CA LEU A 95 -10.53 3.96 4.84
C LEU A 95 -10.42 3.21 3.50
N GLN A 96 -9.33 2.46 3.32
CA GLN A 96 -9.04 1.64 2.13
C GLN A 96 -9.88 0.35 2.13
N LEU A 97 -11.20 0.47 2.28
CA LEU A 97 -12.16 -0.63 2.23
C LEU A 97 -13.19 -0.34 1.16
N ALA A 98 -13.35 -1.25 0.19
CA ALA A 98 -14.27 -1.11 -0.94
C ALA A 98 -15.71 -0.74 -0.50
N HIS A 99 -16.20 -1.29 0.62
CA HIS A 99 -17.55 -1.05 1.14
C HIS A 99 -17.76 0.40 1.63
N VAL A 100 -16.73 1.02 2.21
CA VAL A 100 -16.87 2.35 2.86
C VAL A 100 -17.21 3.43 1.83
N TRP A 101 -16.76 3.25 0.59
CA TRP A 101 -17.02 4.16 -0.53
C TRP A 101 -18.48 4.15 -0.98
N VAL A 102 -19.11 2.97 -1.01
CA VAL A 102 -20.54 2.86 -1.34
C VAL A 102 -21.38 3.50 -0.25
N GLN A 103 -21.09 3.21 1.03
CA GLN A 103 -21.87 3.73 2.17
C GLN A 103 -21.86 5.26 2.25
N ARG A 104 -20.71 5.90 1.97
CA ARG A 104 -20.59 7.37 2.03
C ARG A 104 -21.32 8.10 0.91
N ARG A 105 -21.55 7.45 -0.24
CA ARG A 105 -22.40 8.02 -1.30
C ARG A 105 -23.88 8.10 -0.90
N TYR A 106 -24.34 7.24 0.01
CA TYR A 106 -25.72 7.22 0.49
C TYR A 106 -26.01 8.20 1.64
N ASN A 107 -25.00 8.56 2.45
CA ASN A 107 -25.17 9.42 3.63
C ASN A 107 -24.96 10.93 3.37
N SER A 108 -24.67 11.33 2.13
CA SER A 108 -24.51 12.75 1.73
C SER A 108 -25.72 13.30 0.97
N TYR A 109 -26.89 12.65 1.09
CA TYR A 109 -28.19 13.13 0.63
C TYR A 109 -29.13 13.31 1.82
#